data_AF-J3LET7-F1
#
_entry.id   AF-J3LET7-F1
#
_cell.length_a   1.000
_cell.length_b   1.000
_cell.length_c   1.000
_cell.angle_alpha   90.00
_cell.angle_beta   90.00
_cell.angle_gamma   90.00
#
_symmetry.space_group_name_H-M   'P 1'
#
loop_
_entity.id
_entity.type
_entity.pdbx_description
1 polymer ?
#
loop_
_entity_poly.entity_id
_entity_poly.type
_entity_poly.pdbx_seq_one_letter_code
_entity_poly.pdbx_strand_id
1 'polypeptide(L)'
;MVHGLNRELGADVFVTANTYRMNFDYINNPQNYGFTNVQVACCGQGPYNGIGLCTAASNVCEDREAFAFWDAFHPTEKANRIVVGQFMHGSTDYMHPMNLSTILAVDEERL
;
A
#
# COMPACT_ATOMS: atom_id res chain seq x y z
N MET A 1 -4.61 20.52 -3.32
CA MET A 1 -5.14 20.81 -1.97
C MET A 1 -4.01 20.93 -0.97
N VAL A 2 -3.31 19.84 -0.60
CA VAL A 2 -2.26 19.88 0.42
C VAL A 2 -1.09 20.83 0.09
N HIS A 3 -0.61 20.84 -1.15
CA HIS A 3 0.38 21.85 -1.58
C HIS A 3 -0.06 23.31 -1.40
N GLY A 4 -1.37 23.58 -1.52
CA GLY A 4 -1.92 24.91 -1.28
C GLY A 4 -1.84 25.26 0.20
N LEU A 5 -2.24 24.32 1.06
CA LEU A 5 -2.18 24.47 2.52
C LEU A 5 -0.75 24.68 3.03
N ASN A 6 0.22 23.89 2.57
CA ASN A 6 1.62 24.09 2.96
C ASN A 6 2.16 25.44 2.48
N ARG A 7 1.75 25.90 1.29
CA ARG A 7 2.12 27.23 0.77
C ARG A 7 1.54 28.35 1.62
N GLU A 8 0.27 28.25 2.03
CA GLU A 8 -0.38 29.24 2.90
C GLU A 8 0.28 29.32 4.29
N LEU A 9 0.76 28.18 4.81
CA LEU A 9 1.45 28.11 6.10
C LEU A 9 2.94 28.49 6.01
N GLY A 10 3.52 28.55 4.81
CA GLY A 10 4.95 28.81 4.60
C GLY A 10 5.87 27.70 5.10
N ALA A 11 5.32 26.51 5.36
CA ALA A 11 6.04 25.35 5.89
C ALA A 11 5.35 24.05 5.46
N ASP A 12 6.13 22.98 5.35
CA ASP A 12 5.62 21.64 5.06
C ASP A 12 5.07 20.98 6.33
N VAL A 13 3.79 21.26 6.61
CA VAL A 13 3.07 20.70 7.78
C VAL A 13 2.33 19.42 7.41
N PHE A 14 1.78 19.36 6.21
CA PHE A 14 1.01 18.21 5.74
C PHE A 14 1.82 17.39 4.73
N VAL A 15 1.76 16.08 4.90
CA VAL A 15 2.38 15.09 4.02
C VAL A 15 1.29 14.22 3.40
N THR A 16 1.41 13.94 2.11
CA THR A 16 0.44 13.10 1.39
C THR A 16 1.07 11.81 0.90
N ALA A 17 0.31 10.72 1.02
CA ALA A 17 0.63 9.42 0.47
C ALA A 17 -0.18 9.14 -0.80
N ASN A 18 0.49 8.84 -1.90
CA ASN A 18 -0.12 8.41 -3.16
C ASN A 18 -0.35 6.89 -3.14
N THR A 19 -1.29 6.45 -2.30
CA THR A 19 -1.63 5.03 -2.15
C THR A 19 -2.18 4.45 -3.45
N TYR A 20 -2.85 5.25 -4.28
CA TYR A 20 -3.31 4.80 -5.60
C TYR A 20 -2.15 4.25 -6.44
N ARG A 21 -1.08 5.04 -6.61
CA ARG A 21 0.10 4.59 -7.36
C ARG A 21 0.75 3.36 -6.73
N MET A 22 0.97 3.38 -5.42
CA MET A 22 1.59 2.26 -4.70
C MET A 22 0.85 0.93 -4.91
N ASN A 23 -0.49 0.96 -4.89
CA ASN A 23 -1.31 -0.23 -5.15
C ASN A 23 -1.26 -0.62 -6.64
N PHE A 24 -1.39 0.34 -7.55
CA PHE A 24 -1.43 0.06 -8.98
C PHE A 24 -0.10 -0.42 -9.57
N ASP A 25 1.04 -0.09 -8.95
CA ASP A 25 2.33 -0.58 -9.43
C ASP A 25 2.42 -2.11 -9.38
N TYR A 26 2.00 -2.72 -8.27
CA TYR A 26 1.99 -4.18 -8.15
C TYR A 26 0.78 -4.84 -8.81
N ILE A 27 -0.35 -4.14 -8.96
CA ILE A 27 -1.50 -4.65 -9.73
C ILE A 27 -1.17 -4.73 -11.22
N ASN A 28 -0.51 -3.70 -11.77
CA ASN A 28 -0.18 -3.64 -13.20
C ASN A 28 1.06 -4.46 -13.57
N ASN A 29 1.99 -4.68 -12.63
CA ASN A 29 3.24 -5.40 -12.87
C ASN A 29 3.49 -6.50 -11.83
N PRO A 30 2.55 -7.44 -11.62
CA PRO A 30 2.56 -8.37 -10.48
C PRO A 30 3.84 -9.18 -10.35
N GLN A 31 4.41 -9.63 -11.48
CA GLN A 31 5.63 -10.42 -11.51
C GLN A 31 6.84 -9.66 -10.95
N ASN A 32 6.94 -8.34 -11.17
CA ASN A 32 8.02 -7.51 -10.64
C ASN A 32 7.99 -7.42 -9.11
N TYR A 33 6.83 -7.70 -8.51
CA TYR A 33 6.60 -7.72 -7.07
C TYR A 33 6.44 -9.15 -6.53
N GLY A 34 6.65 -10.15 -7.38
CA GLY A 34 6.55 -11.57 -7.02
C GLY A 34 5.12 -12.03 -6.72
N PHE A 35 4.10 -11.37 -7.23
CA PHE A 35 2.72 -11.85 -7.16
C PHE A 35 2.38 -12.68 -8.40
N THR A 36 1.71 -13.80 -8.19
CA THR A 36 1.09 -14.60 -9.26
C THR A 36 -0.40 -14.30 -9.40
N ASN A 37 -1.02 -13.70 -8.37
CA ASN A 37 -2.44 -13.36 -8.38
C ASN A 37 -2.74 -11.95 -7.85
N VAL A 38 -3.42 -11.15 -8.68
CA VAL A 38 -3.91 -9.81 -8.35
C VAL A 38 -5.42 -9.63 -8.60
N GLN A 39 -6.12 -10.71 -8.97
CA GLN A 39 -7.55 -10.68 -9.33
C GLN A 39 -8.43 -11.55 -8.44
N VAL A 40 -7.88 -12.65 -7.92
CA VAL A 40 -8.55 -13.57 -6.99
C VAL A 40 -8.02 -13.27 -5.58
N ALA A 41 -8.92 -13.17 -4.60
CA ALA A 41 -8.55 -13.02 -3.20
C ALA A 41 -8.02 -14.35 -2.61
N CYS A 42 -7.08 -14.27 -1.67
CA CYS A 42 -6.57 -15.45 -0.99
C CYS A 42 -7.66 -16.15 -0.15
N CYS A 43 -8.45 -15.39 0.59
CA CYS A 43 -9.53 -15.87 1.44
C CYS A 43 -10.90 -15.38 0.96
N GLY A 44 -11.81 -16.30 0.66
CA GLY A 44 -13.18 -15.93 0.33
C GLY A 44 -14.00 -17.04 -0.32
N GLN A 45 -15.09 -16.65 -0.96
CA GLN A 45 -16.07 -17.57 -1.54
C GLN A 45 -16.54 -17.08 -2.91
N GLY A 46 -17.08 -18.00 -3.72
CA GLY A 46 -17.63 -17.68 -5.03
C GLY A 46 -16.58 -17.23 -6.06
N PRO A 47 -17.02 -16.60 -7.17
CA PRO A 47 -16.12 -16.09 -8.19
C PRO A 47 -15.05 -15.17 -7.61
N TYR A 48 -13.79 -15.39 -8.01
CA TYR A 48 -12.62 -14.64 -7.55
C TYR A 48 -12.39 -14.63 -6.03
N ASN A 49 -13.02 -15.54 -5.27
CA ASN A 49 -13.11 -15.48 -3.81
C ASN A 49 -13.66 -14.11 -3.32
N GLY A 50 -14.48 -13.45 -4.13
CA GLY A 50 -14.93 -12.07 -3.89
C GLY A 50 -16.26 -11.93 -3.15
N ILE A 51 -16.90 -13.04 -2.76
CA ILE A 51 -18.23 -13.01 -2.13
C ILE A 51 -18.13 -13.21 -0.63
N GLY A 52 -18.80 -12.31 0.12
CA GLY A 52 -18.95 -12.41 1.56
C GLY A 52 -17.68 -12.07 2.33
N LEU A 53 -17.68 -12.39 3.62
CA LEU A 53 -16.53 -12.20 4.50
C LEU A 53 -15.61 -13.42 4.46
N CYS A 54 -14.32 -13.20 4.74
CA CYS A 54 -13.39 -14.28 5.05
C CYS A 54 -13.79 -14.92 6.40
N THR A 55 -14.23 -16.18 6.39
CA THR A 55 -14.66 -16.93 7.57
C THR A 55 -14.03 -18.32 7.57
N ALA A 56 -14.27 -19.10 8.63
CA ALA A 56 -13.79 -20.48 8.71
C ALA A 56 -14.35 -21.40 7.61
N ALA A 57 -15.44 -21.01 6.92
CA ALA A 57 -16.02 -21.75 5.81
C ALA A 57 -15.48 -21.32 4.43
N SER A 58 -14.59 -20.33 4.37
CA SER A 58 -14.07 -19.79 3.12
C SER A 58 -12.94 -20.65 2.55
N ASN A 59 -12.74 -20.57 1.24
CA ASN A 59 -11.50 -21.06 0.62
C ASN A 59 -10.35 -20.16 1.07
N VAL A 60 -9.19 -20.75 1.35
CA VAL A 60 -7.97 -20.02 1.71
C VAL A 60 -6.84 -20.51 0.80
N CYS A 61 -6.09 -19.58 0.20
CA CYS A 61 -4.95 -19.91 -0.63
C CYS A 61 -3.83 -20.58 0.17
N GLU A 62 -3.06 -21.45 -0.47
CA GLU A 62 -1.92 -22.14 0.17
C GLU A 62 -0.75 -21.18 0.43
N ASP A 63 -0.44 -20.33 -0.55
CA ASP A 63 0.66 -19.35 -0.48
C ASP A 63 0.13 -17.91 -0.50
N ARG A 64 0.20 -17.26 0.67
CA ARG A 64 -0.23 -15.85 0.85
C ARG A 64 0.72 -14.86 0.18
N GLU A 65 1.97 -15.24 -0.04
CA GLU A 65 2.98 -14.38 -0.67
C GLU A 65 2.80 -14.31 -2.20
N ALA A 66 2.04 -15.24 -2.79
CA ALA A 66 1.72 -15.21 -4.21
C ALA A 66 0.54 -14.27 -4.54
N PHE A 67 -0.25 -13.86 -3.55
CA PHE A 67 -1.50 -13.11 -3.72
C PHE A 67 -1.36 -11.66 -3.25
N ALA A 68 -1.87 -10.72 -4.03
CA ALA A 68 -1.90 -9.31 -3.63
C ALA A 68 -3.04 -8.97 -2.67
N PHE A 69 -4.16 -9.71 -2.72
CA PHE A 69 -5.35 -9.47 -1.91
C PHE A 69 -5.60 -10.62 -0.93
N TRP A 70 -5.79 -10.27 0.35
CA TRP A 70 -6.19 -11.21 1.38
C TRP A 70 -7.66 -11.59 1.23
N ASP A 71 -8.55 -10.61 1.13
CA ASP A 71 -9.98 -10.79 0.85
C ASP A 71 -10.42 -9.88 -0.32
N ALA A 72 -11.72 -9.74 -0.54
CA ALA A 72 -12.26 -8.94 -1.64
C ALA A 72 -11.89 -7.44 -1.60
N PHE A 73 -11.34 -6.94 -0.49
CA PHE A 73 -11.07 -5.52 -0.28
C PHE A 73 -9.64 -5.24 0.21
N HIS A 74 -9.09 -6.12 1.06
CA HIS A 74 -7.86 -5.84 1.80
C HIS A 74 -6.64 -6.51 1.15
N PRO A 75 -5.49 -5.81 1.08
CA PRO A 75 -4.23 -6.38 0.60
C PRO A 75 -3.65 -7.42 1.58
N THR A 76 -2.83 -8.35 1.07
CA THR A 76 -2.05 -9.28 1.90
C THR A 76 -0.98 -8.56 2.71
N GLU A 77 -0.36 -9.25 3.67
CA GLU A 77 0.79 -8.72 4.41
C GLU A 77 1.92 -8.28 3.45
N LYS A 78 2.25 -9.11 2.44
CA LYS A 78 3.27 -8.78 1.44
C LYS A 78 2.95 -7.49 0.69
N ALA A 79 1.71 -7.32 0.22
CA ALA A 79 1.28 -6.10 -0.45
C ALA A 79 1.37 -4.88 0.49
N ASN A 80 0.97 -5.04 1.76
CA ASN A 80 1.15 -3.99 2.77
C ASN A 80 2.63 -3.64 3.02
N ARG A 81 3.53 -4.63 3.05
CA ARG A 81 4.98 -4.37 3.20
C ARG A 81 5.54 -3.55 2.04
N ILE A 82 5.07 -3.77 0.81
CA ILE A 82 5.44 -2.96 -0.36
C ILE A 82 4.98 -1.51 -0.17
N VAL A 83 3.71 -1.30 0.22
CA VAL A 83 3.14 0.03 0.45
C VAL A 83 3.88 0.77 1.57
N VAL A 84 4.11 0.12 2.71
CA VAL A 84 4.85 0.71 3.84
C VAL A 84 6.31 1.01 3.45
N GLY A 85 6.93 0.16 2.62
CA GLY A 85 8.25 0.46 2.05
C GLY A 85 8.27 1.78 1.28
N GLN A 86 7.23 2.08 0.51
CA GLN A 86 7.10 3.37 -0.18
C GLN A 86 6.80 4.53 0.77
N PHE A 87 6.05 4.32 1.85
CA PHE A 87 5.89 5.34 2.89
C PHE A 87 7.21 5.73 3.53
N MET A 88 8.03 4.72 3.85
CA MET A 88 9.29 4.93 4.56
C MET A 88 10.39 5.47 3.67
N HIS A 89 10.53 4.96 2.44
CA HIS A 89 11.71 5.21 1.61
C HIS A 89 11.38 5.59 0.16
N GLY A 90 10.11 5.68 -0.21
CA GLY A 90 9.70 6.00 -1.57
C GLY A 90 10.10 7.42 -1.98
N SER A 91 10.17 7.64 -3.30
CA SER A 91 10.36 8.97 -3.89
C SER A 91 9.15 9.88 -3.67
N THR A 92 9.29 11.15 -4.07
CA THR A 92 8.22 12.17 -4.00
C THR A 92 6.99 11.87 -4.85
N ASP A 93 7.10 10.91 -5.76
CA ASP A 93 5.98 10.33 -6.51
C ASP A 93 4.98 9.55 -5.62
N TYR A 94 5.47 9.03 -4.50
CA TYR A 94 4.74 8.20 -3.55
C TYR A 94 4.39 8.95 -2.27
N MET A 95 5.33 9.73 -1.74
CA MET A 95 5.18 10.49 -0.51
C MET A 95 5.61 11.94 -0.75
N HIS A 96 4.71 12.90 -0.57
CA HIS A 96 5.00 14.30 -0.87
C HIS A 96 4.85 15.19 0.37
N PRO A 97 5.80 16.11 0.66
CA PRO A 97 7.02 16.41 -0.11
C PRO A 97 8.21 15.48 0.16
N MET A 98 8.11 14.61 1.16
CA MET A 98 9.17 13.69 1.57
C MET A 98 8.58 12.42 2.19
N ASN A 99 9.38 11.37 2.26
CA ASN A 99 9.00 10.12 2.91
C ASN A 99 9.22 10.17 4.43
N LEU A 100 8.67 9.18 5.15
CA LEU A 100 8.71 9.17 6.60
C LEU A 100 10.14 9.06 7.16
N SER A 101 11.08 8.41 6.45
CA SER A 101 12.47 8.37 6.92
C SER A 101 13.13 9.75 6.88
N THR A 102 12.84 10.56 5.86
CA THR A 102 13.29 11.95 5.83
C THR A 102 12.67 12.77 6.97
N ILE A 103 11.38 12.57 7.26
CA ILE A 103 10.72 13.25 8.39
C ILE A 103 11.42 12.91 9.71
N LEU A 104 11.67 11.63 9.96
CA LEU A 104 12.34 11.18 11.19
C LEU A 104 13.75 11.76 11.33
N ALA A 105 14.53 11.77 10.24
CA ALA A 105 15.87 12.36 10.26
C ALA A 105 15.85 13.87 10.54
N VAL A 106 14.92 14.61 9.93
CA VAL A 106 14.78 16.06 10.14
C VAL A 106 14.27 16.38 11.56
N ASP A 107 13.44 15.52 12.15
CA ASP A 107 12.96 15.68 13.52
C ASP A 107 14.08 15.40 14.55
N GLU A 108 14.93 14.40 14.30
CA GLU A 108 16.12 14.13 15.13
C GLU A 108 17.12 15.29 15.12
N GLU A 109 17.32 15.96 13.97
CA GLU A 109 18.20 17.13 13.86
C GLU A 109 17.66 18.39 14.57
N ARG A 110 16.39 18.38 15.01
CA ARG A 110 15.75 19.48 15.74
C ARG A 110 15.83 19.34 17.26
N LEU A 111 16.30 18.19 17.76
CA LEU A 111 16.55 17.91 19.18
C LEU A 111 17.98 18.31 19.57
#